data_AF-A0A285TPH5-F1
#
_entry.id   AF-A0A285TPH5-F1
#
_cell.length_a   1.000
_cell.length_b   1.000
_cell.length_c   1.000
_cell.angle_alpha   90.00
_cell.angle_beta   90.00
_cell.angle_gamma   90.00
#
_symmetry.space_group_name_H-M   'P 1'
#
loop_
_entity.id
_entity.type
_entity.pdbx_description
1 polymer ?
#
loop_
_entity_poly.entity_id
_entity_poly.type
_entity_poly.pdbx_seq_one_letter_code
_entity_poly.pdbx_strand_id
1 'polypeptide(L)'
;MPASFDAVRPGLGGQYRGMKTVCLFLASAAFAYLYYERFWRWRDCIEASASSCRTEDGSNLTSGGQLWGIIAAVFLLLALRSLVKARKQ
;
A
#
# COMPACT_ATOMS: atom_id res chain seq x y z
N MET A 1 -4.80 -12.94 52.45
CA MET A 1 -4.00 -12.00 51.62
C MET A 1 -2.70 -12.67 51.24
N PRO A 2 -2.11 -12.47 50.05
CA PRO A 2 -2.62 -12.00 48.74
C PRO A 2 -2.44 -13.15 47.69
N ALA A 3 -2.80 -13.11 46.40
CA ALA A 3 -2.93 -12.02 45.45
C ALA A 3 -4.00 -12.39 44.40
N SER A 4 -4.92 -11.45 44.15
CA SER A 4 -5.81 -11.49 43.00
C SER A 4 -4.99 -11.40 41.72
N PHE A 5 -5.12 -12.41 40.88
CA PHE A 5 -4.55 -12.48 39.54
C PHE A 5 -5.40 -11.67 38.55
N ASP A 6 -5.68 -10.41 38.87
CA ASP A 6 -6.41 -9.46 38.03
C ASP A 6 -5.47 -8.40 37.48
N ALA A 7 -4.44 -8.84 36.75
CA ALA A 7 -3.69 -7.96 35.87
C ALA A 7 -4.34 -7.95 34.48
N VAL A 8 -5.41 -7.15 34.41
CA VAL A 8 -5.93 -6.46 33.23
C VAL A 8 -4.93 -6.45 32.06
N ARG A 9 -5.16 -7.27 31.01
CA ARG A 9 -4.59 -6.99 29.69
C ARG A 9 -5.47 -5.93 29.01
N PRO A 10 -5.01 -4.69 28.83
CA PRO A 10 -5.77 -3.71 28.09
C PRO A 10 -5.67 -4.04 26.59
N GLY A 11 -6.81 -4.23 25.92
CA GLY A 11 -6.98 -3.70 24.56
C GLY A 11 -6.32 -4.42 23.38
N LEU A 12 -6.06 -5.73 23.42
CA LEU A 12 -5.54 -6.47 22.26
C LEU A 12 -6.39 -6.31 20.98
N GLY A 13 -7.71 -6.11 21.10
CA GLY A 13 -8.62 -5.92 19.95
C GLY A 13 -8.41 -4.60 19.20
N GLY A 14 -8.04 -3.52 19.90
CA GLY A 14 -7.78 -2.20 19.29
C GLY A 14 -6.39 -2.11 18.66
N GLN A 15 -5.39 -2.71 19.32
CA GLN A 15 -3.99 -2.68 18.87
C GLN A 15 -3.76 -3.52 17.60
N TYR A 16 -4.43 -4.67 17.48
CA TYR A 16 -4.43 -5.47 16.24
C TYR A 16 -5.09 -4.74 15.06
N ARG A 17 -6.10 -3.90 15.31
CA ARG A 17 -6.81 -3.13 14.25
C ARG A 17 -5.96 -1.98 13.72
N GLY A 18 -5.21 -1.32 14.60
CA GLY A 18 -4.22 -0.29 14.25
C GLY A 18 -3.08 -0.86 13.40
N MET A 19 -2.48 -1.97 13.85
CA MET A 19 -1.36 -2.62 13.14
C MET A 19 -1.74 -3.05 11.73
N LYS A 20 -2.92 -3.64 11.54
CA LYS A 20 -3.44 -4.00 10.21
C LYS A 20 -3.55 -2.79 9.29
N THR A 21 -4.04 -1.67 9.80
CA THR A 21 -4.19 -0.43 9.02
C THR A 21 -2.83 0.12 8.61
N VAL A 22 -1.85 0.12 9.52
CA VAL A 22 -0.47 0.52 9.22
C VAL A 22 0.16 -0.39 8.17
N CYS A 23 0.02 -1.72 8.29
CA CYS A 23 0.52 -2.66 7.29
C CYS A 23 -0.10 -2.43 5.90
N LEU A 24 -1.39 -2.14 5.82
CA LEU A 24 -2.06 -1.83 4.54
C LEU A 24 -1.53 -0.53 3.92
N PHE A 25 -1.28 0.51 4.72
CA PHE A 25 -0.67 1.75 4.25
C PHE A 25 0.76 1.53 3.75
N LEU A 26 1.58 0.77 4.48
CA LEU A 26 2.95 0.44 4.07
C LEU A 26 2.96 -0.38 2.77
N ALA A 27 2.08 -1.37 2.65
CA ALA A 27 1.93 -2.14 1.42
C ALA A 27 1.53 -1.24 0.24
N SER A 28 0.52 -0.37 0.44
CA SER A 28 0.11 0.59 -0.60
C SER A 28 1.26 1.52 -1.00
N ALA A 29 2.03 2.06 -0.05
CA ALA A 29 3.18 2.91 -0.33
C ALA A 29 4.28 2.17 -1.11
N ALA A 30 4.58 0.92 -0.76
CA ALA A 30 5.56 0.11 -1.48
C ALA A 30 5.14 -0.15 -2.94
N PHE A 31 3.88 -0.51 -3.18
CA PHE A 31 3.37 -0.70 -4.54
C PHE A 31 3.25 0.61 -5.32
N ALA A 32 2.92 1.72 -4.66
CA ALA A 32 2.91 3.05 -5.27
C ALA A 32 4.33 3.50 -5.68
N TYR A 33 5.35 3.14 -4.89
CA TYR A 33 6.74 3.38 -5.25
C TYR A 33 7.15 2.58 -6.50
N LEU A 34 6.77 1.30 -6.57
CA LEU A 34 7.00 0.48 -7.77
C LEU A 34 6.28 1.05 -8.99
N TYR A 35 5.04 1.51 -8.83
CA TYR A 35 4.29 2.21 -9.88
C TYR A 35 5.01 3.48 -10.34
N TYR A 36 5.56 4.26 -9.42
CA TYR A 36 6.28 5.48 -9.74
C TYR A 36 7.53 5.19 -10.58
N GLU A 37 8.38 4.25 -10.15
CA GLU A 37 9.62 3.92 -10.85
C GLU A 37 9.36 3.27 -12.22
N ARG A 38 8.35 2.40 -12.35
CA ARG A 38 8.09 1.66 -13.59
C ARG A 38 7.18 2.39 -14.58
N PHE A 39 6.24 3.21 -14.12
CA PHE A 39 5.23 3.83 -14.97
C PHE A 39 5.28 5.34 -14.91
N TRP A 40 5.10 5.93 -13.72
CA TRP A 40 4.84 7.37 -13.61
C TRP A 40 6.03 8.22 -14.05
N ARG A 41 7.25 7.81 -13.67
CA ARG A 41 8.50 8.49 -14.05
C ARG A 41 8.72 8.53 -15.56
N TRP A 42 8.20 7.54 -16.28
CA TRP A 42 8.37 7.37 -17.72
C TRP A 42 7.10 7.69 -18.50
N ARG A 43 6.05 8.21 -17.84
CA ARG A 43 4.73 8.49 -18.44
C ARG A 43 4.85 9.27 -19.74
N ASP A 44 5.60 10.37 -19.70
CA ASP A 44 5.69 11.28 -20.83
C ASP A 44 6.41 10.61 -22.02
N CYS A 45 7.38 9.73 -21.74
CA CYS A 45 7.99 8.88 -22.75
C CYS A 45 6.99 7.85 -23.30
N ILE A 46 6.23 7.17 -22.42
CA ILE A 46 5.26 6.13 -22.79
C ILE A 46 4.17 6.70 -23.71
N GLU A 47 3.67 7.90 -23.39
CA GLU A 47 2.70 8.62 -24.22
C GLU A 47 3.29 9.04 -25.57
N ALA A 48 4.54 9.50 -25.60
CA ALA A 48 5.22 9.91 -26.84
C ALA A 48 5.62 8.72 -27.74
N SER A 49 5.97 7.58 -27.16
CA SER A 49 6.60 6.44 -27.87
C SER A 49 5.67 5.25 -28.08
N ALA A 50 4.40 5.40 -27.72
CA ALA A 50 3.30 4.42 -27.77
C ALA A 50 3.51 3.07 -27.05
N SER A 51 4.74 2.68 -26.72
CA SER A 51 5.10 1.47 -25.96
C SER A 51 6.61 1.22 -25.87
N SER A 52 7.46 1.91 -26.64
CA SER A 52 8.87 1.53 -26.83
C SER A 52 9.87 2.16 -25.87
N CYS A 53 9.43 2.77 -24.77
CA CYS A 53 10.34 3.35 -23.78
C CYS A 53 11.14 2.26 -23.09
N ARG A 54 12.42 2.20 -23.45
CA ARG A 54 13.41 1.32 -22.85
C ARG A 54 14.25 2.13 -21.87
N THR A 55 14.45 1.58 -20.67
CA THR A 55 15.62 1.95 -19.85
C THR A 55 16.91 1.71 -20.65
N GLU A 56 18.03 2.34 -20.32
CA GLU A 56 19.33 2.07 -20.98
C GLU A 56 19.66 0.56 -21.06
N ASP A 57 19.20 -0.23 -20.08
CA ASP A 57 19.26 -1.70 -20.05
C ASP A 57 18.33 -2.43 -21.05
N GLY A 58 17.60 -1.71 -21.90
CA GLY A 58 16.75 -2.30 -22.94
C GLY A 58 15.43 -2.92 -22.46
N SER A 59 15.12 -2.88 -21.17
CA SER A 59 13.88 -3.45 -20.59
C SER A 59 12.64 -2.63 -20.94
N ASN A 60 11.58 -3.31 -21.40
CA ASN A 60 10.27 -2.71 -21.65
C ASN A 60 9.54 -2.41 -20.33
N LEU A 61 9.39 -1.12 -20.01
CA LEU A 61 8.77 -0.63 -18.78
C LEU A 61 7.23 -0.61 -18.84
N THR A 62 6.69 -0.62 -20.05
CA THR A 62 5.30 -0.27 -20.39
C THR A 62 4.28 -1.32 -19.97
N SER A 63 4.64 -2.61 -20.05
CA SER A 63 3.63 -3.69 -19.95
C SER A 63 3.27 -4.10 -18.53
N GLY A 64 4.05 -3.71 -17.51
CA GLY A 64 3.80 -4.10 -16.12
C GLY A 64 3.53 -2.92 -15.17
N GLY A 65 3.82 -1.69 -15.60
CA GLY A 65 3.80 -0.51 -14.73
C GLY A 65 2.42 -0.19 -14.16
N GLN A 66 1.38 -0.15 -15.00
CA GLN A 66 0.02 0.20 -14.56
C GLN A 66 -0.57 -0.78 -13.55
N LEU A 67 -0.22 -2.07 -13.64
CA LEU A 67 -0.71 -3.10 -12.73
C LEU A 67 -0.34 -2.79 -11.28
N TRP A 68 0.87 -2.30 -11.02
CA TRP A 68 1.33 -1.94 -9.68
C TRP A 68 0.51 -0.77 -9.10
N GLY A 69 0.10 0.18 -9.94
CA GLY A 69 -0.74 1.31 -9.53
C GLY A 69 -2.13 0.85 -9.11
N ILE A 70 -2.73 -0.08 -9.85
CA ILE A 70 -4.03 -0.69 -9.50
C ILE A 70 -3.94 -1.41 -8.15
N ILE A 71 -2.90 -2.23 -7.95
CA ILE A 71 -2.67 -2.95 -6.69
C ILE A 71 -2.49 -1.95 -5.53
N ALA A 72 -1.68 -0.90 -5.70
CA ALA A 72 -1.47 0.13 -4.70
C ALA A 72 -2.77 0.85 -4.30
N ALA A 73 -3.63 1.15 -5.29
CA ALA A 73 -4.92 1.80 -5.08
C ALA A 73 -5.89 0.89 -4.30
N VAL A 74 -5.95 -0.40 -4.61
CA VAL A 74 -6.77 -1.37 -3.87
C VAL A 74 -6.36 -1.42 -2.40
N PHE A 75 -5.06 -1.54 -2.10
CA PHE A 75 -4.57 -1.52 -0.73
C PHE A 75 -4.88 -0.22 0.00
N LEU A 76 -4.76 0.93 -0.68
CA LEU A 76 -5.10 2.23 -0.11
C LEU A 76 -6.59 2.31 0.24
N LEU A 77 -7.48 1.86 -0.65
CA LEU A 77 -8.92 1.84 -0.42
C LEU A 77 -9.29 0.94 0.76
N LEU A 78 -8.63 -0.20 0.92
CA LEU A 78 -8.81 -1.08 2.07
C LEU A 78 -8.31 -0.43 3.37
N ALA A 79 -7.18 0.25 3.33
CA ALA A 79 -6.63 1.00 4.47
C ALA A 79 -7.59 2.12 4.91
N LEU A 80 -8.09 2.91 3.97
CA LEU A 80 -9.06 3.99 4.22
C LEU A 80 -10.37 3.45 4.78
N ARG A 81 -10.91 2.35 4.23
CA ARG A 81 -12.11 1.70 4.77
C ARG A 81 -11.91 1.19 6.19
N SER A 82 -10.74 0.62 6.49
CA SER A 82 -10.37 0.19 7.85
C SER A 82 -10.32 1.38 8.80
N LEU A 83 -9.70 2.49 8.39
CA LEU A 83 -9.58 3.71 9.17
C LEU A 83 -10.96 4.35 9.44
N VAL A 84 -11.83 4.45 8.43
CA VAL A 84 -13.18 5.01 8.57
C VAL A 84 -14.04 4.14 9.48
N LYS A 85 -13.99 2.81 9.35
CA LYS A 85 -14.65 1.90 10.30
C LYS A 85 -14.09 2.08 11.71
N ALA A 86 -12.79 2.30 11.84
CA ALA A 86 -12.18 2.50 13.14
C ALA A 86 -12.55 3.82 13.81
N ARG A 87 -12.91 4.84 13.03
CA ARG A 87 -13.39 6.16 13.50
C ARG A 87 -14.87 6.17 13.89
N LYS A 88 -15.68 5.26 13.34
CA LYS A 88 -17.13 5.15 13.61
C LYS A 88 -17.47 4.21 14.78
N GLN A 89 -16.49 3.52 15.33
CA GLN A 89 -16.59 2.62 16.47
C GLN A 89 -16.07 3.35 17.71
#